data_AF-A0A369BEJ6-F1
#
_entry.id   AF-A0A369BEJ6-F1
#
_cell.length_a   1.000
_cell.length_b   1.000
_cell.length_c   1.000
_cell.angle_alpha   90.00
_cell.angle_beta   90.00
_cell.angle_gamma   90.00
#
_symmetry.space_group_name_H-M   'P 1'
#
loop_
_entity.id
_entity.type
_entity.pdbx_description
1 polymer ?
#
loop_
_entity_poly.entity_id
_entity_poly.type
_entity_poly.pdbx_seq_one_letter_code
_entity_poly.pdbx_strand_id
1 'polypeptide(L)'
;MMQSPHNPEGPAPAPGLKELIRRLPTLLGKTFKGKAAGIAESSRLREDRTSLGWKEASARTVAAEIEDLLRRGPAGRTAPREDEWSEGDLALAEEIALATSRAGSSNITRTEAYLACYQAYPELHWAFLAHMVSRNAGWNMTDLRGRMADLMDETEKRAYYRFLERSNALIFQDAYPQLLLYIKSRELGSSRFHLLSYFHVSGFMRPFWERFWIDRGSALLTVGLIINEQNYIEKRVIRHPYYQRHITDKVPFHLQSLAGLNQVVFPLLEAEAEECEAEQQDKIAAAGSEEEPAEKSASPGDQVTPRHSAREELKAYENDEQFFSSGDGLAGSGVGEPGKQSAEEESGLGQLLEEGGRVKYVVHRLAGRVVSDFGSLPDRIALGKSLYAMLMGLRAVRSGAERFAASVPHSGSRGDYWPELFTANSKEALTSPMQGSELLEGETLPPGKRLYSPKLLDAWGDTPYEPISREDWLKDHSALDGISAPQPPYLCDISREHRDGILKTALVHDAAGDENHRQT
;
A
#
# COMPACT_ATOMS: atom_id res chain seq x y z
N MET A 1 -59.60 -5.64 -48.58
CA MET A 1 -59.59 -6.03 -47.15
C MET A 1 -59.18 -7.50 -47.12
N MET A 2 -58.11 -7.98 -46.51
CA MET A 2 -57.17 -7.48 -45.50
C MET A 2 -55.76 -7.99 -45.87
N GLN A 3 -54.74 -7.14 -45.73
CA GLN A 3 -53.34 -7.58 -45.64
C GLN A 3 -53.04 -7.87 -44.16
N SER A 4 -52.43 -9.02 -43.87
CA SER A 4 -51.89 -9.37 -42.55
C SER A 4 -50.63 -8.55 -42.24
N PRO A 5 -50.38 -8.18 -40.97
CA PRO A 5 -49.25 -7.32 -40.62
C PRO A 5 -47.93 -8.09 -40.60
N HIS A 6 -46.92 -7.45 -41.20
CA HIS A 6 -45.52 -7.83 -41.16
C HIS A 6 -44.99 -7.68 -39.72
N ASN A 7 -44.33 -8.71 -39.20
CA ASN A 7 -43.63 -8.69 -37.93
C ASN A 7 -42.25 -8.03 -38.15
N PRO A 8 -41.87 -6.95 -37.45
CA PRO A 8 -40.54 -6.38 -37.59
C PRO A 8 -39.55 -7.25 -36.80
N GLU A 9 -38.63 -7.91 -37.50
CA GLU A 9 -37.43 -8.47 -36.88
C GLU A 9 -36.67 -7.33 -36.20
N GLY A 10 -36.54 -7.42 -34.87
CA GLY A 10 -35.71 -6.50 -34.10
C GLY A 10 -34.25 -6.57 -34.55
N PRO A 11 -33.46 -5.50 -34.32
CA PRO A 11 -32.07 -5.46 -34.75
C PRO A 11 -31.28 -6.62 -34.13
N ALA A 12 -30.61 -7.39 -34.97
CA ALA A 12 -29.72 -8.46 -34.53
C ALA A 12 -28.64 -7.88 -33.59
N PRO A 13 -28.34 -8.53 -32.45
CA PRO A 13 -27.34 -8.00 -31.53
C PRO A 13 -25.97 -7.93 -32.21
N ALA A 14 -25.24 -6.84 -31.93
CA ALA A 14 -23.91 -6.59 -32.48
C ALA A 14 -22.98 -7.80 -32.27
N PRO A 15 -22.07 -8.13 -33.22
CA PRO A 15 -21.23 -9.33 -33.16
C PRO A 15 -20.44 -9.50 -31.85
N GLY A 16 -19.95 -8.41 -31.26
CA GLY A 16 -19.24 -8.42 -29.98
C GLY A 16 -20.12 -8.80 -28.78
N LEU A 17 -21.39 -8.37 -28.79
CA LEU A 17 -22.36 -8.71 -27.76
C LEU A 17 -22.78 -10.19 -27.85
N LYS A 18 -22.89 -10.74 -29.06
CA LYS A 18 -23.17 -12.17 -29.27
C LYS A 18 -22.03 -13.06 -28.77
N GLU A 19 -20.77 -12.68 -29.00
CA GLU A 19 -19.62 -13.46 -28.51
C GLU A 19 -19.45 -13.34 -26.99
N LEU A 20 -19.73 -12.17 -26.40
CA LEU A 20 -19.81 -11.98 -24.95
C LEU A 20 -20.91 -12.87 -24.32
N ILE A 21 -22.11 -12.90 -24.92
CA ILE A 21 -23.23 -13.75 -24.49
C ILE A 21 -22.91 -15.24 -24.67
N ARG A 22 -22.15 -15.61 -25.70
CA ARG A 22 -21.74 -17.00 -25.96
C ARG A 22 -20.67 -17.50 -24.97
N ARG A 23 -19.80 -16.61 -24.49
CA ARG A 23 -18.72 -16.91 -23.51
C ARG A 23 -19.16 -16.75 -22.04
N LEU A 24 -20.31 -16.13 -21.79
CA LEU A 24 -20.92 -15.91 -20.47
C LEU A 24 -21.13 -17.20 -19.64
N PRO A 25 -21.57 -18.34 -20.21
CA PRO A 25 -21.73 -19.60 -19.45
C PRO A 25 -20.40 -20.18 -18.96
N THR A 26 -19.33 -20.09 -19.76
CA THR A 26 -17.98 -20.50 -19.36
C THR A 26 -17.36 -19.59 -18.30
N LEU A 27 -17.67 -18.29 -18.35
CA LEU A 27 -17.33 -17.34 -17.28
C LEU A 27 -18.05 -17.71 -15.97
N LEU A 28 -19.38 -17.91 -16.01
CA LEU A 28 -20.20 -18.28 -14.85
C LEU A 28 -19.75 -19.59 -14.17
N GLY A 29 -19.42 -20.61 -14.96
CA GLY A 29 -18.91 -21.89 -14.44
C GLY A 29 -17.54 -21.79 -13.75
N LYS A 30 -16.64 -20.92 -14.27
CA LYS A 30 -15.35 -20.61 -13.62
C LYS A 30 -15.55 -19.79 -12.34
N THR A 31 -16.54 -18.90 -12.28
CA THR A 31 -16.84 -18.06 -11.11
C THR A 31 -17.22 -18.86 -9.85
N PHE A 32 -18.00 -19.95 -9.98
CA PHE A 32 -18.40 -20.76 -8.81
C PHE A 32 -17.21 -21.51 -8.16
N LYS A 33 -16.34 -22.12 -8.96
CA LYS A 33 -15.10 -22.73 -8.46
C LYS A 33 -14.14 -21.68 -7.88
N GLY A 34 -14.09 -20.49 -8.50
CA GLY A 34 -13.30 -19.36 -8.02
C GLY A 34 -13.72 -18.86 -6.63
N LYS A 35 -15.03 -18.81 -6.34
CA LYS A 35 -15.55 -18.41 -5.01
C LYS A 35 -15.16 -19.41 -3.91
N ALA A 36 -15.25 -20.71 -4.16
CA ALA A 36 -14.83 -21.72 -3.20
C ALA A 36 -13.32 -21.64 -2.91
N ALA A 37 -12.50 -21.45 -3.95
CA ALA A 37 -11.06 -21.24 -3.80
C ALA A 37 -10.74 -19.95 -3.01
N GLY A 38 -11.41 -18.84 -3.29
CA GLY A 38 -11.21 -17.58 -2.56
C GLY A 38 -11.55 -17.67 -1.07
N ILE A 39 -12.56 -18.48 -0.69
CA ILE A 39 -12.87 -18.77 0.72
C ILE A 39 -11.73 -19.56 1.38
N ALA A 40 -11.20 -20.59 0.70
CA ALA A 40 -10.11 -21.41 1.20
C ALA A 40 -8.81 -20.61 1.36
N GLU A 41 -8.42 -19.82 0.36
CA GLU A 41 -7.22 -18.96 0.44
C GLU A 41 -7.36 -17.89 1.52
N SER A 42 -8.54 -17.28 1.62
CA SER A 42 -8.81 -16.34 2.71
C SER A 42 -8.72 -17.03 4.08
N SER A 43 -9.16 -18.29 4.18
CA SER A 43 -9.02 -19.07 5.42
C SER A 43 -7.57 -19.28 5.79
N ARG A 44 -6.71 -19.65 4.83
CA ARG A 44 -5.26 -19.81 5.06
C ARG A 44 -4.61 -18.52 5.55
N LEU A 45 -4.95 -17.38 4.94
CA LEU A 45 -4.45 -16.07 5.39
C LEU A 45 -4.86 -15.72 6.83
N ARG A 46 -5.91 -16.37 7.36
CA ARG A 46 -6.41 -16.17 8.72
C ARG A 46 -5.91 -17.19 9.73
N GLU A 47 -5.07 -18.14 9.34
CA GLU A 47 -4.50 -19.14 10.25
C GLU A 47 -3.54 -18.49 11.25
N ASP A 48 -2.67 -17.59 10.77
CA ASP A 48 -1.73 -16.86 11.62
C ASP A 48 -2.18 -15.41 11.86
N ARG A 49 -2.93 -15.23 12.96
CA ARG A 49 -3.44 -13.92 13.40
C ARG A 49 -2.55 -13.32 14.46
N THR A 50 -2.15 -12.07 14.25
CA THR A 50 -1.52 -11.24 15.26
C THR A 50 -2.57 -10.35 15.93
N SER A 51 -2.56 -10.28 17.27
CA SER A 51 -3.38 -9.31 18.00
C SER A 51 -2.94 -7.89 17.68
N LEU A 52 -3.89 -7.00 17.40
CA LEU A 52 -3.62 -5.57 17.18
C LEU A 52 -3.39 -4.80 18.50
N GLY A 53 -3.55 -5.45 19.66
CA GLY A 53 -3.33 -4.81 20.96
C GLY A 53 -4.36 -3.72 21.29
N TRP A 54 -5.59 -3.82 20.77
CA TRP A 54 -6.67 -2.88 21.08
C TRP A 54 -6.99 -2.89 22.58
N LYS A 55 -6.91 -1.72 23.22
CA LYS A 55 -7.21 -1.52 24.64
C LYS A 55 -8.50 -0.73 24.78
N GLU A 56 -9.58 -1.43 25.12
CA GLU A 56 -10.91 -0.82 25.25
C GLU A 56 -10.95 0.30 26.30
N ALA A 57 -10.18 0.16 27.40
CA ALA A 57 -10.06 1.21 28.39
C ALA A 57 -9.42 2.49 27.82
N SER A 58 -8.35 2.36 27.02
CA SER A 58 -7.71 3.50 26.34
C SER A 58 -8.69 4.19 25.37
N ALA A 59 -9.47 3.40 24.62
CA ALA A 59 -10.45 3.92 23.68
C ALA A 59 -11.56 4.74 24.37
N ARG A 60 -12.09 4.22 25.50
CA ARG A 60 -13.08 4.96 26.32
C ARG A 60 -12.52 6.24 26.92
N THR A 61 -11.27 6.23 27.40
CA THR A 61 -10.61 7.44 27.91
C THR A 61 -10.50 8.51 26.82
N VAL A 62 -10.02 8.13 25.63
CA VAL A 62 -9.91 9.05 24.48
C VAL A 62 -11.28 9.60 24.07
N ALA A 63 -12.31 8.75 23.99
CA ALA A 63 -13.67 9.19 23.67
C ALA A 63 -14.19 10.22 24.70
N ALA A 64 -14.02 9.95 26.00
CA ALA A 64 -14.45 10.86 27.06
C ALA A 64 -13.70 12.21 27.04
N GLU A 65 -12.41 12.21 26.69
CA GLU A 65 -11.64 13.45 26.51
C GLU A 65 -12.18 14.28 25.34
N ILE A 66 -12.53 13.64 24.22
CA ILE A 66 -13.12 14.31 23.06
C ILE A 66 -14.52 14.86 23.39
N GLU A 67 -15.34 14.12 24.14
CA GLU A 67 -16.63 14.62 24.65
C GLU A 67 -16.46 15.87 25.51
N ASP A 68 -15.44 15.90 26.37
CA ASP A 68 -15.15 17.08 27.19
C ASP A 68 -14.68 18.28 26.34
N LEU A 69 -13.85 18.06 25.31
CA LEU A 69 -13.49 19.08 24.33
C LEU A 69 -14.71 19.63 23.59
N LEU A 70 -15.68 18.76 23.24
CA LEU A 70 -16.93 19.18 22.62
C LEU A 70 -17.76 20.04 23.58
N ARG A 71 -17.87 19.63 24.86
CA ARG A 71 -18.60 20.33 25.93
C ARG A 71 -18.05 21.71 26.24
N ARG A 72 -16.71 21.88 26.28
CA ARG A 72 -16.06 23.17 26.53
C ARG A 72 -16.26 24.18 25.38
N GLY A 73 -16.73 23.73 24.22
CA GLY A 73 -17.00 24.57 23.06
C GLY A 73 -15.72 25.11 22.39
N PRO A 74 -15.84 26.03 21.42
CA PRO A 74 -14.73 26.52 20.62
C PRO A 74 -13.59 27.13 21.47
N ALA A 75 -13.92 27.82 22.56
CA ALA A 75 -12.95 28.45 23.47
C ALA A 75 -12.12 27.44 24.28
N GLY A 76 -12.57 26.18 24.41
CA GLY A 76 -11.80 25.09 25.01
C GLY A 76 -11.07 24.21 23.99
N ARG A 77 -11.39 24.36 22.70
CA ARG A 77 -10.71 23.68 21.57
C ARG A 77 -9.59 24.52 20.97
N THR A 78 -9.59 25.83 21.23
CA THR A 78 -8.51 26.71 20.83
C THR A 78 -7.23 26.24 21.51
N ALA A 79 -6.30 25.81 20.66
CA ALA A 79 -4.93 25.56 21.03
C ALA A 79 -4.28 26.84 21.59
N PRO A 80 -3.06 26.75 22.16
CA PRO A 80 -2.31 27.93 22.55
C PRO A 80 -2.37 28.99 21.43
N ARG A 81 -2.64 30.25 21.78
CA ARG A 81 -2.59 31.33 20.80
C ARG A 81 -1.19 31.35 20.17
N GLU A 82 -1.04 31.80 18.92
CA GLU A 82 0.28 31.89 18.26
C GLU A 82 1.31 32.62 19.16
N ASP A 83 0.81 33.56 19.97
CA ASP A 83 1.51 34.34 21.00
C ASP A 83 2.09 33.51 22.18
N GLU A 84 1.74 32.23 22.32
CA GLU A 84 2.12 31.35 23.44
C GLU A 84 3.20 30.32 23.07
N TRP A 85 3.58 30.22 21.79
CA TRP A 85 4.66 29.31 21.38
C TRP A 85 6.04 29.88 21.68
N SER A 86 6.90 29.04 22.23
CA SER A 86 8.31 29.42 22.41
C SER A 86 9.02 29.52 21.06
N GLU A 87 10.15 30.23 21.02
CA GLU A 87 10.99 30.29 19.81
C GLU A 87 11.43 28.89 19.35
N GLY A 88 11.71 27.98 20.29
CA GLY A 88 12.04 26.59 19.98
C GLY A 88 10.86 25.79 19.42
N ASP A 89 9.63 26.08 19.87
CA ASP A 89 8.42 25.47 19.30
C ASP A 89 8.18 25.94 17.86
N LEU A 90 8.36 27.23 17.58
CA LEU A 90 8.24 27.80 16.24
C LEU A 90 9.28 27.21 15.30
N ALA A 91 10.55 27.15 15.71
CA ALA A 91 11.61 26.56 14.91
C ALA A 91 11.35 25.08 14.57
N LEU A 92 10.89 24.30 15.55
CA LEU A 92 10.52 22.90 15.34
C LEU A 92 9.32 22.77 14.38
N ALA A 93 8.31 23.62 14.54
CA ALA A 93 7.12 23.58 13.71
C ALA A 93 7.44 23.96 12.25
N GLU A 94 8.29 24.96 12.03
CA GLU A 94 8.79 25.36 10.71
C GLU A 94 9.65 24.28 10.06
N GLU A 95 10.52 23.60 10.82
CA GLU A 95 11.30 22.45 10.34
C GLU A 95 10.36 21.34 9.81
N ILE A 96 9.35 20.97 10.61
CA ILE A 96 8.36 19.95 10.23
C ILE A 96 7.54 20.40 9.02
N ALA A 97 7.11 21.67 8.97
CA ALA A 97 6.35 22.21 7.85
C ALA A 97 7.16 22.18 6.55
N LEU A 98 8.45 22.55 6.61
CA LEU A 98 9.35 22.48 5.46
C LEU A 98 9.59 21.04 5.00
N ALA A 99 9.83 20.13 5.94
CA ALA A 99 9.98 18.70 5.64
C ALA A 99 8.72 18.12 4.99
N THR A 100 7.54 18.48 5.50
CA THR A 100 6.24 18.09 4.95
C THR A 100 6.05 18.62 3.53
N SER A 101 6.40 19.88 3.28
CA SER A 101 6.31 20.47 1.94
C SER A 101 7.21 19.74 0.93
N ARG A 102 8.47 19.46 1.31
CA ARG A 102 9.43 18.74 0.44
C ARG A 102 8.95 17.32 0.12
N ALA A 103 8.50 16.57 1.13
CA ALA A 103 8.01 15.21 0.94
C ALA A 103 6.62 15.18 0.26
N GLY A 104 5.87 16.27 0.32
CA GLY A 104 4.52 16.43 -0.23
C GLY A 104 4.43 16.61 -1.74
N SER A 105 5.56 16.79 -2.43
CA SER A 105 5.64 17.25 -3.83
C SER A 105 4.91 16.36 -4.84
N SER A 106 4.86 15.05 -4.63
CA SER A 106 4.25 14.08 -5.53
C SER A 106 3.72 12.87 -4.76
N ASN A 107 2.86 12.06 -5.37
CA ASN A 107 2.45 10.79 -4.75
C ASN A 107 3.67 9.88 -4.45
N ILE A 108 4.69 9.90 -5.31
CA ILE A 108 5.90 9.08 -5.12
C ILE A 108 6.64 9.47 -3.84
N THR A 109 6.95 10.76 -3.68
CA THR A 109 7.68 11.27 -2.51
C THR A 109 6.87 11.14 -1.22
N ARG A 110 5.55 11.32 -1.29
CA ARG A 110 4.64 11.11 -0.14
C ARG A 110 4.61 9.66 0.31
N THR A 111 4.49 8.76 -0.65
CA THR A 111 4.43 7.30 -0.40
C THR A 111 5.73 6.81 0.22
N GLU A 112 6.88 7.27 -0.27
CA GLU A 112 8.19 6.93 0.28
C GLU A 112 8.38 7.46 1.70
N ALA A 113 7.94 8.70 1.95
CA ALA A 113 8.04 9.30 3.27
C ALA A 113 7.27 8.53 4.36
N TYR A 114 6.12 7.94 4.02
CA TYR A 114 5.41 7.05 4.92
C TYR A 114 6.17 5.76 5.23
N LEU A 115 6.82 5.15 4.24
CA LEU A 115 7.63 3.95 4.43
C LEU A 115 8.81 4.23 5.36
N ALA A 116 9.51 5.35 5.13
CA ALA A 116 10.63 5.78 5.97
C ALA A 116 10.21 5.96 7.44
N CYS A 117 9.04 6.59 7.69
CA CYS A 117 8.50 6.71 9.05
C CYS A 117 8.26 5.34 9.69
N TYR A 118 7.67 4.40 8.96
CA TYR A 118 7.37 3.07 9.49
C TYR A 118 8.62 2.23 9.75
N GLN A 119 9.58 2.24 8.84
CA GLN A 119 10.83 1.50 9.00
C GLN A 119 11.63 1.97 10.21
N ALA A 120 11.65 3.29 10.45
CA ALA A 120 12.33 3.87 11.61
C ALA A 120 11.52 3.69 12.92
N TYR A 121 10.19 3.72 12.85
CA TYR A 121 9.29 3.61 14.00
C TYR A 121 8.14 2.62 13.71
N PRO A 122 8.39 1.30 13.84
CA PRO A 122 7.42 0.27 13.50
C PRO A 122 6.12 0.32 14.31
N GLU A 123 6.09 1.04 15.44
CA GLU A 123 4.87 1.32 16.19
C GLU A 123 3.88 2.24 15.44
N LEU A 124 4.32 2.99 14.42
CA LEU A 124 3.48 3.86 13.59
C LEU A 124 2.78 3.07 12.48
N HIS A 125 1.90 2.13 12.84
CA HIS A 125 1.25 1.24 11.87
C HIS A 125 0.48 2.00 10.76
N TRP A 126 -0.11 3.16 11.08
CA TRP A 126 -0.82 3.97 10.09
C TRP A 126 0.10 4.42 8.95
N ALA A 127 1.39 4.69 9.22
CA ALA A 127 2.34 5.07 8.18
C ALA A 127 2.51 3.94 7.15
N PHE A 128 2.62 2.69 7.60
CA PHE A 128 2.70 1.55 6.68
C PHE A 128 1.41 1.33 5.89
N LEU A 129 0.25 1.47 6.55
CA LEU A 129 -1.03 1.42 5.88
C LEU A 129 -1.13 2.50 4.79
N ALA A 130 -0.77 3.75 5.12
CA ALA A 130 -0.79 4.87 4.21
C ALA A 130 0.17 4.65 3.03
N HIS A 131 1.36 4.09 3.26
CA HIS A 131 2.27 3.69 2.20
C HIS A 131 1.60 2.72 1.22
N MET A 132 1.08 1.60 1.71
CA MET A 132 0.49 0.55 0.87
C MET A 132 -0.76 1.04 0.12
N VAL A 133 -1.61 1.84 0.76
CA VAL A 133 -2.81 2.42 0.13
C VAL A 133 -2.43 3.50 -0.90
N SER A 134 -1.41 4.31 -0.64
CA SER A 134 -0.99 5.36 -1.58
C SER A 134 -0.31 4.79 -2.84
N ARG A 135 0.31 3.60 -2.75
CA ARG A 135 0.78 2.86 -3.93
C ARG A 135 -0.37 2.47 -4.87
N ASN A 136 -1.47 1.96 -4.31
CA ASN A 136 -2.70 1.67 -5.06
C ASN A 136 -3.26 2.95 -5.71
N ALA A 137 -3.24 4.08 -5.00
CA ALA A 137 -3.64 5.35 -5.60
C ALA A 137 -2.73 5.79 -6.76
N GLY A 138 -1.43 5.53 -6.66
CA GLY A 138 -0.44 5.81 -7.71
C GLY A 138 -0.79 5.15 -9.04
N TRP A 139 -1.02 3.82 -9.05
CA TRP A 139 -1.41 3.16 -10.29
C TRP A 139 -2.79 3.58 -10.80
N ASN A 140 -3.69 3.95 -9.88
CA ASN A 140 -5.03 4.37 -10.28
C ASN A 140 -4.95 5.68 -11.06
N MET A 141 -3.99 6.54 -10.71
CA MET A 141 -3.67 7.74 -11.46
C MET A 141 -3.01 7.42 -12.81
N THR A 142 -2.07 6.48 -12.89
CA THR A 142 -1.41 6.13 -14.18
C THR A 142 -2.34 5.40 -15.14
N ASP A 143 -3.25 4.57 -14.64
CA ASP A 143 -4.21 3.82 -15.45
C ASP A 143 -5.12 4.73 -16.27
N LEU A 144 -5.35 5.96 -15.83
CA LEU A 144 -6.07 7.00 -16.58
C LEU A 144 -5.35 7.42 -17.87
N ARG A 145 -4.05 7.14 -17.99
CA ARG A 145 -3.23 7.30 -19.21
C ARG A 145 -2.95 5.96 -19.91
N GLY A 146 -3.38 4.85 -19.32
CA GLY A 146 -3.33 3.53 -19.93
C GLY A 146 -4.55 3.29 -20.83
N ARG A 147 -4.48 2.22 -21.62
CA ARG A 147 -5.57 1.84 -22.55
C ARG A 147 -6.85 1.43 -21.83
N MET A 148 -6.74 1.02 -20.58
CA MET A 148 -7.89 0.70 -19.72
C MET A 148 -8.82 1.91 -19.53
N ALA A 149 -8.33 3.13 -19.69
CA ALA A 149 -9.12 4.36 -19.60
C ALA A 149 -9.50 4.95 -20.98
N ASP A 150 -9.31 4.25 -22.11
CA ASP A 150 -9.62 4.78 -23.45
C ASP A 150 -11.10 5.15 -23.64
N LEU A 151 -11.99 4.60 -22.82
CA LEU A 151 -13.42 4.93 -22.81
C LEU A 151 -13.75 6.27 -22.13
N MET A 152 -12.78 6.86 -21.42
CA MET A 152 -12.94 8.18 -20.79
C MET A 152 -12.37 9.26 -21.69
N ASP A 153 -13.10 10.37 -21.80
CA ASP A 153 -12.55 11.54 -22.47
C ASP A 153 -11.44 12.19 -21.61
N GLU A 154 -10.65 13.07 -22.24
CA GLU A 154 -9.53 13.73 -21.58
C GLU A 154 -9.94 14.65 -20.41
N THR A 155 -11.17 15.16 -20.42
CA THR A 155 -11.71 15.99 -19.33
C THR A 155 -12.07 15.13 -18.13
N GLU A 156 -12.68 13.97 -18.36
CA GLU A 156 -13.00 12.97 -17.34
C GLU A 156 -11.73 12.42 -16.70
N LYS A 157 -10.74 12.00 -17.51
CA LYS A 157 -9.42 11.56 -17.03
C LYS A 157 -8.77 12.60 -16.13
N ARG A 158 -8.75 13.87 -16.53
CA ARG A 158 -8.21 14.97 -15.72
C ARG A 158 -8.99 15.19 -14.42
N ALA A 159 -10.31 15.07 -14.45
CA ALA A 159 -11.13 15.21 -13.24
C ALA A 159 -10.83 14.08 -12.25
N TYR A 160 -10.82 12.83 -12.70
CA TYR A 160 -10.47 11.66 -11.87
C TYR A 160 -9.05 11.75 -11.31
N TYR A 161 -8.07 12.12 -12.13
CA TYR A 161 -6.70 12.32 -11.66
C TYR A 161 -6.64 13.38 -10.55
N ARG A 162 -7.26 14.55 -10.77
CA ARG A 162 -7.30 15.62 -9.76
C ARG A 162 -7.95 15.18 -8.46
N PHE A 163 -9.01 14.38 -8.53
CA PHE A 163 -9.67 13.85 -7.34
C PHE A 163 -8.78 12.91 -6.54
N LEU A 164 -8.11 11.97 -7.21
CA LEU A 164 -7.18 11.04 -6.55
C LEU A 164 -5.98 11.78 -5.96
N GLU A 165 -5.34 12.64 -6.76
CA GLU A 165 -4.13 13.36 -6.37
C GLU A 165 -4.42 14.38 -5.26
N ARG A 166 -5.55 15.11 -5.35
CA ARG A 166 -6.01 16.02 -4.28
C ARG A 166 -6.31 15.29 -2.98
N SER A 167 -6.97 14.13 -3.04
CA SER A 167 -7.25 13.32 -1.84
C SER A 167 -5.94 12.93 -1.16
N ASN A 168 -5.01 12.33 -1.91
CA ASN A 168 -3.72 11.87 -1.38
C ASN A 168 -2.88 13.02 -0.80
N ALA A 169 -2.83 14.16 -1.48
CA ALA A 169 -2.09 15.33 -1.01
C ALA A 169 -2.67 15.93 0.27
N LEU A 170 -4.00 16.05 0.37
CA LEU A 170 -4.68 16.56 1.57
C LEU A 170 -4.45 15.66 2.77
N ILE A 171 -4.55 14.34 2.58
CA ILE A 171 -4.31 13.35 3.63
C ILE A 171 -2.87 13.47 4.15
N PHE A 172 -1.90 13.54 3.23
CA PHE A 172 -0.50 13.68 3.60
C PHE A 172 -0.20 14.97 4.34
N GLN A 173 -0.72 16.09 3.86
CA GLN A 173 -0.49 17.39 4.49
C GLN A 173 -1.06 17.46 5.91
N ASP A 174 -2.12 16.73 6.21
CA ASP A 174 -2.68 16.64 7.55
C ASP A 174 -1.94 15.62 8.42
N ALA A 175 -1.71 14.41 7.92
CA ALA A 175 -1.21 13.29 8.74
C ALA A 175 0.31 13.26 8.89
N TYR A 176 1.07 13.54 7.83
CA TYR A 176 2.54 13.46 7.85
C TYR A 176 3.21 14.37 8.89
N PRO A 177 2.82 15.66 9.06
CA PRO A 177 3.41 16.48 10.13
C PRO A 177 3.10 15.94 11.54
N GLN A 178 2.00 15.20 11.73
CA GLN A 178 1.71 14.53 13.00
C GLN A 178 2.70 13.40 13.28
N LEU A 179 3.06 12.62 12.25
CA LEU A 179 4.08 11.57 12.35
C LEU A 179 5.44 12.17 12.68
N LEU A 180 5.84 13.23 11.96
CA LEU A 180 7.10 13.93 12.23
C LEU A 180 7.14 14.53 13.64
N LEU A 181 6.03 15.09 14.11
CA LEU A 181 5.93 15.64 15.46
C LEU A 181 6.11 14.54 16.53
N TYR A 182 5.57 13.35 16.30
CA TYR A 182 5.84 12.19 17.16
C TYR A 182 7.31 11.79 17.16
N ILE A 183 7.93 11.71 15.97
CA ILE A 183 9.35 11.36 15.80
C ILE A 183 10.23 12.36 16.56
N LYS A 184 9.99 13.66 16.36
CA LYS A 184 10.70 14.74 17.07
C LYS A 184 10.44 14.72 18.57
N SER A 185 9.22 14.39 19.00
CA SER A 185 8.91 14.20 20.43
C SER A 185 9.72 13.05 21.03
N ARG A 186 9.90 11.94 20.29
CA ARG A 186 10.74 10.81 20.71
C ARG A 186 12.21 11.20 20.84
N GLU A 187 12.75 11.91 19.84
CA GLU A 187 14.14 12.41 19.83
C GLU A 187 14.41 13.35 21.02
N LEU A 188 13.46 14.26 21.31
CA LEU A 188 13.57 15.23 22.41
C LEU A 188 13.21 14.65 23.79
N GLY A 189 12.65 13.44 23.86
CA GLY A 189 12.22 12.81 25.10
C GLY A 189 10.99 13.46 25.79
N SER A 190 10.25 14.31 25.08
CA SER A 190 9.13 15.08 25.63
C SER A 190 8.00 15.21 24.60
N SER A 191 6.74 15.09 25.04
CA SER A 191 5.56 15.31 24.17
C SER A 191 5.55 16.74 23.61
N ARG A 192 5.31 16.88 22.30
CA ARG A 192 5.16 18.17 21.59
C ARG A 192 3.79 18.32 20.94
N PHE A 193 2.78 17.53 21.33
CA PHE A 193 1.46 17.52 20.68
C PHE A 193 0.63 18.79 20.89
N HIS A 194 1.07 19.73 21.72
CA HIS A 194 0.52 21.09 21.74
C HIS A 194 0.73 21.84 20.42
N LEU A 195 1.70 21.41 19.60
CA LEU A 195 1.99 21.98 18.27
C LEU A 195 1.10 21.43 17.14
N LEU A 196 0.22 20.45 17.40
CA LEU A 196 -0.68 19.91 16.37
C LEU A 196 -1.53 21.01 15.69
N SER A 197 -1.91 22.04 16.44
CA SER A 197 -2.68 23.17 15.93
C SER A 197 -1.94 24.07 14.96
N TYR A 198 -0.60 24.15 15.07
CA TYR A 198 0.25 24.85 14.09
C TYR A 198 0.03 24.27 12.70
N PHE A 199 -0.12 22.94 12.62
CA PHE A 199 -0.37 22.21 11.37
C PHE A 199 -1.86 22.15 11.01
N HIS A 200 -2.73 22.86 11.75
CA HIS A 200 -4.19 22.85 11.59
C HIS A 200 -4.83 21.46 11.71
N VAL A 201 -4.17 20.56 12.43
CA VAL A 201 -4.72 19.24 12.75
C VAL A 201 -5.90 19.42 13.69
N SER A 202 -6.99 18.68 13.44
CA SER A 202 -8.18 18.74 14.28
C SER A 202 -7.87 18.46 15.74
N GLY A 203 -8.53 19.19 16.65
CA GLY A 203 -8.45 18.92 18.09
C GLY A 203 -8.84 17.48 18.46
N PHE A 204 -9.56 16.79 17.58
CA PHE A 204 -9.86 15.36 17.67
C PHE A 204 -8.62 14.48 17.86
N MET A 205 -7.49 14.80 17.21
CA MET A 205 -6.31 13.94 17.21
C MET A 205 -5.44 14.06 18.46
N ARG A 206 -5.55 15.15 19.23
CA ARG A 206 -4.69 15.37 20.39
C ARG A 206 -4.84 14.26 21.45
N PRO A 207 -6.05 13.88 21.91
CA PRO A 207 -6.22 12.76 22.85
C PRO A 207 -5.59 11.44 22.37
N PHE A 208 -5.65 11.14 21.06
CA PHE A 208 -5.04 9.92 20.51
C PHE A 208 -3.51 9.94 20.60
N TRP A 209 -2.89 11.07 20.26
CA TRP A 209 -1.43 11.22 20.32
C TRP A 209 -0.89 11.21 21.76
N GLU A 210 -1.56 11.93 22.67
CA GLU A 210 -1.18 11.91 24.10
C GLU A 210 -1.34 10.50 24.69
N ARG A 211 -2.39 9.77 24.28
CA ARG A 211 -2.56 8.39 24.72
C ARG A 211 -1.46 7.48 24.16
N PHE A 212 -1.16 7.60 22.87
CA PHE A 212 -0.08 6.84 22.22
C PHE A 212 1.30 7.14 22.82
N TRP A 213 1.53 8.38 23.27
CA TRP A 213 2.74 8.78 23.99
C TRP A 213 2.94 8.01 25.30
N ILE A 214 1.86 7.59 25.95
CA ILE A 214 1.91 6.85 27.22
C ILE A 214 2.00 5.34 26.97
N ASP A 215 1.13 4.78 26.12
CA ASP A 215 0.92 3.33 26.07
C ASP A 215 1.39 2.63 24.78
N ARG A 216 1.88 3.40 23.79
CA ARG A 216 2.30 2.95 22.45
C ARG A 216 1.26 2.06 21.75
N GLY A 217 -0.03 2.29 22.01
CA GLY A 217 -1.13 1.54 21.41
C GLY A 217 -1.37 1.89 19.94
N SER A 218 -0.66 1.23 19.03
CA SER A 218 -0.71 1.49 17.58
C SER A 218 -2.12 1.39 16.99
N ALA A 219 -2.94 0.46 17.47
CA ALA A 219 -4.30 0.27 16.97
C ALA A 219 -5.22 1.46 17.25
N LEU A 220 -5.16 2.02 18.46
CA LEU A 220 -6.00 3.16 18.81
C LEU A 220 -5.58 4.41 18.01
N LEU A 221 -4.27 4.68 17.92
CA LEU A 221 -3.76 5.78 17.10
C LEU A 221 -4.14 5.64 15.62
N THR A 222 -3.98 4.43 15.07
CA THR A 222 -4.29 4.16 13.66
C THR A 222 -5.77 4.35 13.36
N VAL A 223 -6.66 3.90 14.25
CA VAL A 223 -8.10 4.15 14.14
C VAL A 223 -8.40 5.66 14.21
N GLY A 224 -7.76 6.39 15.13
CA GLY A 224 -7.88 7.85 15.21
C GLY A 224 -7.48 8.55 13.91
N LEU A 225 -6.31 8.22 13.36
CA LEU A 225 -5.82 8.77 12.09
C LEU A 225 -6.76 8.43 10.92
N ILE A 226 -7.31 7.21 10.84
CA ILE A 226 -8.31 6.83 9.83
C ILE A 226 -9.57 7.71 9.95
N ILE A 227 -10.13 7.87 11.15
CA ILE A 227 -11.33 8.70 11.35
C ILE A 227 -11.04 10.16 10.96
N ASN A 228 -9.90 10.68 11.41
CA ASN A 228 -9.50 12.05 11.13
C ASN A 228 -9.32 12.29 9.63
N GLU A 229 -8.60 11.41 8.94
CA GLU A 229 -8.42 11.44 7.49
C GLU A 229 -9.77 11.50 6.75
N GLN A 230 -10.67 10.56 7.07
CA GLN A 230 -11.93 10.43 6.35
C GLN A 230 -12.86 11.61 6.57
N ASN A 231 -12.85 12.22 7.77
CA ASN A 231 -13.56 13.46 8.05
C ASN A 231 -12.88 14.68 7.38
N TYR A 232 -11.54 14.72 7.37
CA TYR A 232 -10.78 15.82 6.78
C TYR A 232 -11.08 16.00 5.29
N ILE A 233 -11.15 14.89 4.55
CA ILE A 233 -11.45 14.90 3.10
C ILE A 233 -12.94 15.02 2.76
N GLU A 234 -13.86 14.78 3.70
CA GLU A 234 -15.31 14.74 3.43
C GLU A 234 -15.79 16.05 2.79
N LYS A 235 -15.56 17.19 3.45
CA LYS A 235 -15.94 18.50 2.89
C LYS A 235 -14.99 18.99 1.79
N ARG A 236 -13.70 18.68 1.92
CA ARG A 236 -12.64 19.23 1.06
C ARG A 236 -12.56 18.56 -0.32
N VAL A 237 -13.05 17.31 -0.42
CA VAL A 237 -13.00 16.53 -1.66
C VAL A 237 -14.35 15.89 -1.96
N ILE A 238 -14.87 15.05 -1.05
CA ILE A 238 -16.03 14.18 -1.36
C ILE A 238 -17.29 15.01 -1.66
N ARG A 239 -17.52 16.05 -0.86
CA ARG A 239 -18.64 17.00 -0.98
C ARG A 239 -18.27 18.28 -1.72
N HIS A 240 -17.07 18.35 -2.31
CA HIS A 240 -16.66 19.54 -3.03
C HIS A 240 -17.50 19.70 -4.32
N PRO A 241 -18.12 20.87 -4.60
CA PRO A 241 -19.05 21.03 -5.71
C PRO A 241 -18.47 20.66 -7.08
N TYR A 242 -17.17 20.94 -7.29
CA TYR A 242 -16.48 20.53 -8.50
C TYR A 242 -16.43 19.01 -8.65
N TYR A 243 -16.05 18.27 -7.60
CA TYR A 243 -15.95 16.82 -7.69
C TYR A 243 -17.32 16.14 -7.71
N GLN A 244 -18.33 16.67 -7.01
CA GLN A 244 -19.72 16.23 -7.12
C GLN A 244 -20.23 16.28 -8.56
N ARG A 245 -20.09 17.45 -9.21
CA ARG A 245 -20.53 17.63 -10.59
C ARG A 245 -19.81 16.72 -11.60
N HIS A 246 -18.51 16.48 -11.40
CA HIS A 246 -17.68 15.80 -12.41
C HIS A 246 -17.43 14.32 -12.13
N ILE A 247 -17.59 13.87 -10.88
CA ILE A 247 -17.20 12.54 -10.41
C ILE A 247 -18.29 11.93 -9.54
N THR A 248 -18.57 12.49 -8.36
CA THR A 248 -19.35 11.82 -7.30
C THR A 248 -20.86 11.71 -7.59
N ASP A 249 -21.45 12.58 -8.40
CA ASP A 249 -22.86 12.47 -8.80
C ASP A 249 -23.08 11.54 -10.02
N LYS A 250 -22.01 11.14 -10.72
CA LYS A 250 -22.04 10.20 -11.85
C LYS A 250 -21.82 8.73 -11.43
N VAL A 251 -21.79 8.46 -10.12
CA VAL A 251 -21.13 7.29 -9.52
C VAL A 251 -21.74 5.91 -9.78
N PRO A 252 -23.04 5.69 -10.05
CA PRO A 252 -23.46 4.30 -10.19
C PRO A 252 -22.83 3.62 -11.42
N PHE A 253 -22.41 4.37 -12.45
CA PHE A 253 -22.02 3.79 -13.74
C PHE A 253 -20.51 3.80 -14.04
N HIS A 254 -19.73 4.80 -13.60
CA HIS A 254 -18.32 4.91 -14.00
C HIS A 254 -17.32 4.28 -13.03
N LEU A 255 -17.63 4.16 -11.74
CA LEU A 255 -16.72 3.51 -10.78
C LEU A 255 -16.77 1.98 -10.85
N GLN A 256 -17.83 1.41 -11.44
CA GLN A 256 -18.01 -0.05 -11.62
C GLN A 256 -17.36 -0.59 -12.91
N SER A 257 -16.97 0.26 -13.86
CA SER A 257 -16.52 -0.19 -15.20
C SER A 257 -15.00 -0.33 -15.36
N LEU A 258 -14.20 0.32 -14.52
CA LEU A 258 -12.74 0.20 -14.52
C LEU A 258 -12.31 -0.69 -13.35
N ALA A 259 -12.34 -2.00 -13.59
CA ALA A 259 -12.07 -2.97 -12.56
C ALA A 259 -10.58 -2.93 -12.20
N GLY A 260 -10.32 -2.48 -10.98
CA GLY A 260 -8.99 -2.11 -10.47
C GLY A 260 -8.93 -0.72 -9.84
N LEU A 261 -9.77 0.23 -10.28
CA LEU A 261 -9.85 1.57 -9.66
C LEU A 261 -10.61 1.57 -8.32
N ASN A 262 -11.42 0.54 -8.08
CA ASN A 262 -12.23 0.37 -6.88
C ASN A 262 -11.70 -0.72 -5.94
N GLN A 263 -10.43 -1.10 -6.04
CA GLN A 263 -9.82 -2.10 -5.17
C GLN A 263 -8.60 -1.53 -4.48
N VAL A 264 -8.40 -1.93 -3.22
CA VAL A 264 -7.15 -1.74 -2.49
C VAL A 264 -6.57 -3.12 -2.23
N VAL A 265 -5.37 -3.37 -2.71
CA VAL A 265 -4.69 -4.66 -2.63
C VAL A 265 -3.30 -4.55 -2.00
N PHE A 266 -2.91 -5.62 -1.33
CA PHE A 266 -1.62 -5.84 -0.68
C PHE A 266 -0.99 -7.12 -1.25
N PRO A 267 0.21 -7.03 -1.84
CA PRO A 267 0.91 -8.20 -2.35
C PRO A 267 1.30 -9.15 -1.22
N LEU A 268 1.09 -10.43 -1.44
CA LEU A 268 1.50 -11.51 -0.56
C LEU A 268 2.79 -12.12 -1.09
N LEU A 269 3.83 -11.32 -1.33
CA LEU A 269 5.13 -11.84 -1.77
C LEU A 269 5.58 -12.89 -0.77
N GLU A 270 5.39 -14.17 -1.09
CA GLU A 270 5.86 -15.29 -0.29
C GLU A 270 7.38 -15.27 -0.38
N ALA A 271 8.08 -15.64 0.70
CA ALA A 271 9.48 -15.95 0.53
C ALA A 271 9.53 -17.06 -0.51
N GLU A 272 10.36 -16.93 -1.55
CA GLU A 272 10.83 -18.11 -2.26
C GLU A 272 11.21 -19.08 -1.16
N ALA A 273 10.57 -20.26 -1.13
CA ALA A 273 10.89 -21.26 -0.13
C ALA A 273 12.42 -21.34 -0.11
N GLU A 274 13.02 -21.14 1.06
CA GLU A 274 14.42 -21.46 1.26
C GLU A 274 14.55 -22.96 0.97
N GLU A 275 14.74 -23.31 -0.29
CA GLU A 275 15.28 -24.59 -0.75
C GLU A 275 16.77 -24.56 -0.43
N CYS A 276 17.07 -24.58 0.87
CA CYS A 276 18.34 -24.84 1.53
C CYS A 276 17.99 -24.82 3.02
N GLU A 277 17.54 -25.92 3.64
CA GLU A 277 18.44 -26.75 4.46
C GLU A 277 17.76 -28.08 4.87
N ALA A 278 16.96 -28.70 4.00
CA ALA A 278 16.47 -30.07 4.25
C ALA A 278 17.35 -31.16 3.60
N GLU A 279 18.19 -30.81 2.60
CA GLU A 279 19.06 -31.78 1.91
C GLU A 279 20.44 -31.99 2.58
N GLN A 280 20.74 -31.28 3.67
CA GLN A 280 21.96 -31.49 4.45
C GLN A 280 21.78 -32.50 5.60
N GLN A 281 20.53 -32.75 6.04
CA GLN A 281 20.24 -33.71 7.11
C GLN A 281 20.25 -35.18 6.62
N ASP A 282 19.90 -35.44 5.36
CA ASP A 282 19.88 -36.80 4.80
C ASP A 282 21.26 -37.29 4.31
N LYS A 283 22.23 -36.39 4.08
CA LYS A 283 23.62 -36.76 3.73
C LYS A 283 24.46 -37.15 4.95
N ILE A 284 24.04 -36.83 6.17
CA ILE A 284 24.71 -37.26 7.41
C ILE A 284 24.16 -38.62 7.87
N ALA A 285 22.93 -38.98 7.51
CA ALA A 285 22.35 -40.29 7.81
C ALA A 285 22.81 -41.41 6.85
N ALA A 286 23.25 -41.08 5.63
CA ALA A 286 23.67 -42.06 4.61
C ALA A 286 25.17 -42.39 4.58
N ALA A 287 25.98 -41.80 5.47
CA ALA A 287 27.44 -42.05 5.54
C ALA A 287 27.86 -42.96 6.72
N GLY A 288 26.91 -43.63 7.36
CA GLY A 288 27.18 -44.54 8.48
C GLY A 288 26.53 -45.90 8.29
N SER A 289 27.13 -46.79 7.51
CA SER A 289 27.11 -48.25 7.76
C SER A 289 27.93 -49.03 6.72
N GLU A 290 28.48 -50.16 7.20
CA GLU A 290 29.21 -51.23 6.49
C GLU A 290 30.72 -51.01 6.32
N GLU A 291 31.66 -51.86 6.74
CA GLU A 291 31.72 -53.20 7.37
C GLU A 291 33.25 -53.44 7.61
N GLU A 292 33.82 -53.95 8.72
CA GLU A 292 33.93 -55.34 9.24
C GLU A 292 35.32 -55.50 9.98
N PRO A 293 35.83 -56.66 10.49
CA PRO A 293 35.83 -57.01 11.93
C PRO A 293 37.19 -57.32 12.62
N ALA A 294 37.10 -57.52 13.95
CA ALA A 294 37.85 -58.43 14.87
C ALA A 294 39.40 -58.39 15.06
N GLU A 295 39.87 -58.07 16.28
CA GLU A 295 40.41 -59.01 17.30
C GLU A 295 41.24 -58.31 18.42
N LYS A 296 40.97 -58.73 19.67
CA LYS A 296 41.86 -58.90 20.86
C LYS A 296 42.83 -57.78 21.32
N SER A 297 42.57 -57.26 22.54
CA SER A 297 43.27 -57.61 23.81
C SER A 297 43.53 -56.44 24.79
N ALA A 298 43.29 -56.74 26.07
CA ALA A 298 43.95 -56.25 27.29
C ALA A 298 43.77 -54.80 27.80
N SER A 299 42.92 -54.70 28.84
CA SER A 299 43.21 -54.25 30.23
C SER A 299 43.63 -52.81 30.60
N PRO A 300 43.38 -52.39 31.86
CA PRO A 300 42.82 -51.07 32.19
C PRO A 300 43.68 -50.22 33.16
N GLY A 301 43.23 -48.99 33.42
CA GLY A 301 43.69 -48.14 34.53
C GLY A 301 43.97 -46.72 34.04
N ASP A 302 43.68 -45.64 34.76
CA ASP A 302 43.13 -45.52 36.09
C ASP A 302 42.52 -44.13 36.24
N GLN A 303 41.81 -44.00 37.36
CA GLN A 303 41.14 -42.84 37.91
C GLN A 303 42.06 -41.60 38.01
N VAL A 304 41.45 -40.42 38.12
CA VAL A 304 41.52 -39.56 39.33
C VAL A 304 41.24 -38.10 38.93
N THR A 305 40.07 -37.64 39.33
CA THR A 305 39.69 -36.23 39.59
C THR A 305 40.28 -35.80 40.96
N PRO A 306 39.98 -34.64 41.55
CA PRO A 306 39.65 -33.29 41.05
C PRO A 306 40.45 -32.21 41.83
N ARG A 307 40.09 -30.93 41.67
CA ARG A 307 39.55 -30.03 42.73
C ARG A 307 40.15 -28.61 42.83
N HIS A 308 39.20 -27.70 43.06
CA HIS A 308 39.24 -26.40 43.77
C HIS A 308 39.95 -25.22 43.09
N SER A 309 39.22 -24.16 42.71
CA SER A 309 38.65 -23.05 43.53
C SER A 309 39.76 -22.18 44.14
N ALA A 310 39.73 -20.86 44.16
CA ALA A 310 38.75 -19.83 43.84
C ALA A 310 39.49 -18.47 43.84
N ARG A 311 38.77 -17.43 43.41
CA ARG A 311 38.78 -16.05 43.92
C ARG A 311 39.89 -15.05 43.55
N GLU A 312 39.37 -13.86 43.19
CA GLU A 312 39.83 -12.49 43.51
C GLU A 312 41.08 -12.01 42.74
N GLU A 313 41.23 -10.77 42.26
CA GLU A 313 40.52 -9.50 42.37
C GLU A 313 41.15 -8.50 41.36
N LEU A 314 40.37 -7.49 40.94
CA LEU A 314 40.74 -6.09 40.63
C LEU A 314 42.04 -5.74 39.88
N LYS A 315 41.92 -4.98 38.77
CA LYS A 315 42.33 -3.56 38.71
C LYS A 315 42.05 -2.88 37.36
N ALA A 316 41.70 -1.61 37.47
CA ALA A 316 41.44 -0.63 36.43
C ALA A 316 42.70 -0.15 35.69
N TYR A 317 42.50 0.41 34.50
CA TYR A 317 43.32 1.49 33.95
C TYR A 317 42.39 2.49 33.23
N GLU A 318 42.36 3.72 33.76
CA GLU A 318 41.96 4.95 33.07
C GLU A 318 43.20 5.59 32.41
N ASN A 319 42.92 6.67 31.66
CA ASN A 319 43.80 7.70 31.08
C ASN A 319 44.36 7.41 29.67
N ASP A 320 44.36 8.34 28.71
CA ASP A 320 44.01 9.77 28.68
C ASP A 320 43.81 10.22 27.20
N GLU A 321 42.91 11.19 27.02
CA GLU A 321 43.03 12.49 26.31
C GLU A 321 44.09 12.69 25.19
N GLN A 322 43.98 13.56 24.16
CA GLN A 322 43.01 14.54 23.64
C GLN A 322 43.67 15.19 22.38
N PHE A 323 42.85 15.80 21.50
CA PHE A 323 43.07 17.05 20.73
C PHE A 323 44.08 17.20 19.55
N PHE A 324 43.55 17.57 18.36
CA PHE A 324 43.63 18.88 17.64
C PHE A 324 42.99 18.69 16.23
N SER A 325 41.86 19.31 15.86
CA SER A 325 41.61 20.68 15.35
C SER A 325 41.91 20.92 13.84
N SER A 326 40.83 21.26 13.12
CA SER A 326 40.67 22.31 12.08
C SER A 326 41.40 22.29 10.72
N GLY A 327 40.63 22.54 9.64
CA GLY A 327 40.96 23.60 8.66
C GLY A 327 41.02 23.23 7.16
N ASP A 328 40.01 23.70 6.42
CA ASP A 328 40.02 24.29 5.06
C ASP A 328 40.69 23.63 3.82
N GLY A 329 39.88 23.47 2.76
CA GLY A 329 40.03 24.30 1.55
C GLY A 329 40.83 23.79 0.33
N LEU A 330 40.12 23.78 -0.81
CA LEU A 330 40.53 24.13 -2.19
C LEU A 330 40.74 23.04 -3.27
N ALA A 331 40.26 23.45 -4.45
CA ALA A 331 40.15 22.82 -5.76
C ALA A 331 41.48 22.43 -6.47
N GLY A 332 41.37 21.57 -7.49
CA GLY A 332 42.29 21.61 -8.65
C GLY A 332 42.59 20.29 -9.37
N SER A 333 41.85 20.00 -10.45
CA SER A 333 42.25 19.41 -11.75
C SER A 333 43.33 18.33 -11.88
N GLY A 334 43.03 17.26 -12.65
CA GLY A 334 44.03 16.68 -13.56
C GLY A 334 43.99 15.17 -13.87
N VAL A 335 43.21 14.79 -14.88
CA VAL A 335 43.47 13.80 -15.96
C VAL A 335 44.06 12.42 -15.63
N GLY A 336 43.29 11.39 -16.01
CA GLY A 336 43.79 10.04 -16.32
C GLY A 336 42.69 9.16 -16.93
N GLU A 337 42.55 9.19 -18.26
CA GLU A 337 41.88 8.12 -19.04
C GLU A 337 42.68 6.81 -18.92
N PRO A 338 42.03 5.62 -18.93
CA PRO A 338 41.83 4.95 -20.21
C PRO A 338 40.56 4.10 -20.34
N GLY A 339 40.14 3.89 -21.60
CA GLY A 339 39.66 2.57 -22.04
C GLY A 339 38.15 2.37 -22.15
N LYS A 340 37.63 2.66 -23.35
CA LYS A 340 36.36 2.11 -23.85
C LYS A 340 36.37 0.58 -23.76
N GLN A 341 35.39 -0.01 -23.07
CA GLN A 341 34.81 -1.29 -23.44
C GLN A 341 33.30 -1.27 -23.14
N SER A 342 32.60 -1.96 -24.02
CA SER A 342 31.18 -1.93 -24.31
C SER A 342 30.29 -2.49 -23.21
N ALA A 343 29.05 -1.99 -23.22
CA ALA A 343 27.92 -2.40 -22.40
C ALA A 343 27.58 -3.89 -22.55
N GLU A 344 27.34 -4.53 -21.41
CA GLU A 344 26.36 -5.60 -21.16
C GLU A 344 26.49 -5.96 -19.66
N GLU A 345 25.72 -5.28 -18.81
CA GLU A 345 25.47 -5.75 -17.44
C GLU A 345 23.97 -6.02 -17.31
N GLU A 346 23.64 -7.30 -17.40
CA GLU A 346 22.33 -7.85 -17.13
C GLU A 346 21.94 -7.55 -15.68
N SER A 347 20.84 -6.80 -15.52
CA SER A 347 20.14 -6.66 -14.25
C SER A 347 19.55 -7.99 -13.84
N GLY A 348 20.01 -8.54 -12.71
CA GLY A 348 19.43 -9.71 -12.07
C GLY A 348 17.98 -9.47 -11.62
N LEU A 349 17.03 -9.94 -12.44
CA LEU A 349 15.60 -10.02 -12.13
C LEU A 349 15.04 -11.29 -12.80
N GLY A 350 14.82 -12.32 -11.98
CA GLY A 350 14.03 -13.52 -12.31
C GLY A 350 14.77 -14.59 -13.10
N GLN A 351 15.32 -15.61 -12.42
CA GLN A 351 15.66 -16.86 -13.09
C GLN A 351 14.37 -17.61 -13.46
N LEU A 352 14.20 -17.80 -14.77
CA LEU A 352 13.22 -18.70 -15.38
C LEU A 352 13.55 -20.15 -14.98
N LEU A 353 12.74 -20.76 -14.12
CA LEU A 353 12.82 -22.20 -13.90
C LEU A 353 12.09 -22.93 -15.03
N GLU A 354 12.86 -23.44 -15.99
CA GLU A 354 12.38 -24.34 -17.04
C GLU A 354 12.23 -25.77 -16.51
N GLU A 355 11.04 -26.14 -16.05
CA GLU A 355 10.63 -27.55 -15.98
C GLU A 355 9.55 -27.84 -17.03
N GLY A 356 9.91 -28.61 -18.06
CA GLY A 356 8.94 -29.29 -18.93
C GLY A 356 8.19 -28.43 -19.96
N GLY A 357 8.75 -27.29 -20.41
CA GLY A 357 8.22 -26.54 -21.55
C GLY A 357 6.84 -25.88 -21.32
N ARG A 358 6.38 -25.80 -20.07
CA ARG A 358 5.24 -24.96 -19.67
C ARG A 358 5.72 -23.93 -18.66
N VAL A 359 5.76 -22.66 -19.07
CA VAL A 359 5.94 -21.53 -18.17
C VAL A 359 4.83 -21.55 -17.12
N LYS A 360 5.18 -21.90 -15.88
CA LYS A 360 4.24 -21.91 -14.75
C LYS A 360 4.20 -20.49 -14.19
N TYR A 361 3.26 -19.69 -14.70
CA TYR A 361 3.09 -18.32 -14.26
C TYR A 361 2.71 -18.26 -12.78
N VAL A 362 3.45 -17.46 -12.01
CA VAL A 362 3.16 -17.21 -10.59
C VAL A 362 1.94 -16.29 -10.53
N VAL A 363 0.81 -16.82 -10.05
CA VAL A 363 -0.32 -15.96 -9.68
C VAL A 363 0.14 -15.17 -8.47
N HIS A 364 0.40 -13.88 -8.65
CA HIS A 364 0.69 -12.97 -7.54
C HIS A 364 -0.49 -12.99 -6.58
N ARG A 365 -0.28 -13.56 -5.40
CA ARG A 365 -1.31 -13.64 -4.37
C ARG A 365 -1.53 -12.24 -3.79
N LEU A 366 -2.80 -11.87 -3.66
CA LEU A 366 -3.22 -10.56 -3.19
C LEU A 366 -4.20 -10.71 -2.04
N ALA A 367 -3.94 -9.98 -0.97
CA ALA A 367 -4.99 -9.65 -0.02
C ALA A 367 -5.59 -8.28 -0.36
N GLY A 368 -6.86 -8.03 -0.09
CA GLY A 368 -7.44 -6.74 -0.42
C GLY A 368 -8.92 -6.60 -0.12
N ARG A 369 -9.47 -5.45 -0.50
CA ARG A 369 -10.90 -5.12 -0.40
C ARG A 369 -11.36 -4.36 -1.63
N VAL A 370 -12.59 -4.65 -2.04
CA VAL A 370 -13.34 -3.82 -2.98
C VAL A 370 -13.99 -2.65 -2.24
N VAL A 371 -13.91 -1.47 -2.84
CA VAL A 371 -14.57 -0.23 -2.43
C VAL A 371 -15.97 -0.21 -3.06
N SER A 372 -17.00 -0.38 -2.23
CA SER A 372 -18.40 -0.45 -2.69
C SER A 372 -19.10 0.90 -2.72
N ASP A 373 -19.06 1.66 -1.62
CA ASP A 373 -19.66 3.00 -1.50
C ASP A 373 -18.63 3.99 -0.96
N PHE A 374 -18.04 4.77 -1.87
CA PHE A 374 -17.07 5.81 -1.50
C PHE A 374 -17.77 7.11 -1.04
N GLY A 375 -19.06 7.28 -1.28
CA GLY A 375 -19.81 8.48 -0.85
C GLY A 375 -20.15 8.49 0.64
N SER A 376 -20.25 7.31 1.25
CA SER A 376 -20.59 7.11 2.65
C SER A 376 -19.37 7.23 3.57
N LEU A 377 -19.34 8.27 4.42
CA LEU A 377 -18.28 8.47 5.42
C LEU A 377 -18.12 7.27 6.38
N PRO A 378 -19.18 6.70 6.98
CA PRO A 378 -19.06 5.50 7.81
C PRO A 378 -18.45 4.30 7.08
N ASP A 379 -18.82 4.08 5.81
CA ASP A 379 -18.31 2.95 5.03
C ASP A 379 -16.82 3.13 4.68
N ARG A 380 -16.39 4.36 4.39
CA ARG A 380 -14.96 4.64 4.20
C ARG A 380 -14.15 4.45 5.49
N ILE A 381 -14.66 4.86 6.65
CA ILE A 381 -14.03 4.60 7.95
C ILE A 381 -13.95 3.09 8.21
N ALA A 382 -15.03 2.35 7.95
CA ALA A 382 -15.07 0.89 8.12
C ALA A 382 -14.09 0.18 7.17
N LEU A 383 -13.99 0.64 5.92
CA LEU A 383 -13.02 0.15 4.95
C LEU A 383 -11.59 0.38 5.44
N GLY A 384 -11.24 1.60 5.88
CA GLY A 384 -9.91 1.90 6.41
C GLY A 384 -9.52 1.01 7.59
N LYS A 385 -10.45 0.82 8.54
CA LYS A 385 -10.25 -0.11 9.67
C LYS A 385 -10.08 -1.57 9.24
N SER A 386 -10.85 -2.00 8.24
CA SER A 386 -10.74 -3.36 7.72
C SER A 386 -9.41 -3.60 7.02
N LEU A 387 -8.94 -2.63 6.23
CA LEU A 387 -7.63 -2.67 5.59
C LEU A 387 -6.52 -2.70 6.64
N TYR A 388 -6.62 -1.87 7.68
CA TYR A 388 -5.69 -1.89 8.81
C TYR A 388 -5.63 -3.25 9.51
N ALA A 389 -6.78 -3.80 9.89
CA ALA A 389 -6.84 -5.08 10.58
C ALA A 389 -6.35 -6.25 9.71
N MET A 390 -6.55 -6.17 8.40
CA MET A 390 -6.00 -7.14 7.46
C MET A 390 -4.48 -7.01 7.35
N LEU A 391 -3.97 -5.81 7.12
CA LEU A 391 -2.54 -5.56 6.92
C LEU A 391 -1.72 -5.89 8.16
N MET A 392 -2.16 -5.46 9.36
CA MET A 392 -1.39 -5.61 10.58
C MET A 392 -1.83 -6.78 11.47
N GLY A 393 -3.02 -7.34 11.23
CA GLY A 393 -3.57 -8.44 12.01
C GLY A 393 -3.38 -9.82 11.39
N LEU A 394 -3.03 -9.92 10.10
CA LEU A 394 -2.74 -11.18 9.43
C LEU A 394 -1.25 -11.25 9.09
N ARG A 395 -0.49 -12.18 9.69
CA ARG A 395 0.99 -12.21 9.57
C ARG A 395 1.45 -12.40 8.13
N ALA A 396 0.78 -13.27 7.39
CA ALA A 396 1.08 -13.50 5.97
C ALA A 396 0.93 -12.22 5.14
N VAL A 397 -0.11 -11.44 5.39
CA VAL A 397 -0.36 -10.17 4.70
C VAL A 397 0.70 -9.12 5.08
N ARG A 398 0.97 -8.94 6.38
CA ARG A 398 1.97 -7.99 6.86
C ARG A 398 3.34 -8.28 6.24
N SER A 399 3.82 -9.51 6.39
CA SER A 399 5.17 -9.88 5.93
C SER A 399 5.32 -9.84 4.40
N GLY A 400 4.28 -10.22 3.65
CA GLY A 400 4.27 -10.10 2.19
C GLY A 400 4.32 -8.63 1.74
N ALA A 401 3.53 -7.78 2.39
CA ALA A 401 3.53 -6.34 2.10
C ALA A 401 4.86 -5.67 2.48
N GLU A 402 5.48 -6.06 3.59
CA GLU A 402 6.79 -5.53 4.02
C GLU A 402 7.88 -5.92 3.03
N ARG A 403 7.94 -7.19 2.61
CA ARG A 403 8.86 -7.65 1.56
C ARG A 403 8.63 -6.93 0.24
N PHE A 404 7.37 -6.74 -0.14
CA PHE A 404 7.01 -5.96 -1.32
C PHE A 404 7.54 -4.54 -1.26
N ALA A 405 7.24 -3.82 -0.18
CA ALA A 405 7.65 -2.44 -0.01
C ALA A 405 9.18 -2.29 0.00
N ALA A 406 9.91 -3.27 0.55
CA ALA A 406 11.37 -3.27 0.61
C ALA A 406 12.05 -3.61 -0.73
N SER A 407 11.44 -4.46 -1.55
CA SER A 407 12.05 -4.97 -2.80
C SER A 407 11.64 -4.21 -4.05
N VAL A 408 10.47 -3.57 -4.05
CA VAL A 408 9.89 -2.93 -5.23
C VAL A 408 9.82 -1.41 -5.03
N PRO A 409 10.65 -0.61 -5.72
CA PRO A 409 10.53 0.84 -5.74
C PRO A 409 9.15 1.29 -6.25
N HIS A 410 8.55 2.29 -5.62
CA HIS A 410 7.27 2.84 -6.08
C HIS A 410 7.46 3.75 -7.28
N SER A 411 6.93 3.36 -8.44
CA SER A 411 6.90 4.19 -9.64
C SER A 411 5.49 4.74 -9.95
N GLY A 412 4.49 4.23 -9.22
CA GLY A 412 3.09 4.49 -9.49
C GLY A 412 2.56 3.73 -10.70
N SER A 413 3.33 2.84 -11.33
CA SER A 413 2.86 1.98 -12.42
C SER A 413 2.26 0.68 -11.87
N ARG A 414 1.33 0.06 -12.59
CA ARG A 414 0.94 -1.34 -12.33
C ARG A 414 2.09 -2.33 -12.52
N GLY A 415 3.12 -1.94 -13.28
CA GLY A 415 4.34 -2.72 -13.44
C GLY A 415 5.07 -2.99 -12.11
N ASP A 416 4.83 -2.17 -11.08
CA ASP A 416 5.39 -2.40 -9.74
C ASP A 416 4.84 -3.72 -9.14
N TYR A 417 3.60 -4.10 -9.45
CA TYR A 417 2.95 -5.27 -8.87
C TYR A 417 2.90 -6.47 -9.81
N TRP A 418 2.81 -6.23 -11.12
CA TRP A 418 2.69 -7.27 -12.15
C TRP A 418 3.59 -6.94 -13.37
N PRO A 419 4.92 -7.00 -13.22
CA PRO A 419 5.87 -6.65 -14.28
C PRO A 419 5.79 -7.57 -15.50
N GLU A 420 5.24 -8.78 -15.34
CA GLU A 420 4.94 -9.72 -16.41
C GLU A 420 3.73 -9.32 -17.24
N LEU A 421 2.79 -8.55 -16.66
CA LEU A 421 1.54 -8.14 -17.31
C LEU A 421 1.58 -6.69 -17.78
N PHE A 422 2.29 -5.80 -17.09
CA PHE A 422 2.35 -4.38 -17.40
C PHE A 422 3.77 -3.89 -17.70
N THR A 423 3.88 -2.89 -18.57
CA THR A 423 5.13 -2.20 -18.88
C THR A 423 4.91 -0.70 -19.00
N ALA A 424 5.88 0.08 -18.52
CA ALA A 424 5.97 1.51 -18.76
C ALA A 424 6.59 1.84 -20.12
N ASN A 425 7.23 0.86 -20.79
CA ASN A 425 7.80 1.07 -22.11
C ASN A 425 6.72 0.97 -23.19
N SER A 426 6.35 2.11 -23.77
CA SER A 426 5.33 2.18 -24.83
C SER A 426 5.68 1.35 -26.08
N LYS A 427 6.96 1.08 -26.34
CA LYS A 427 7.39 0.24 -27.48
C LYS A 427 7.18 -1.26 -27.25
N GLU A 428 7.18 -1.69 -26.00
CA GLU A 428 6.95 -3.09 -25.60
C GLU A 428 5.46 -3.34 -25.29
N ALA A 429 4.68 -2.28 -25.16
CA ALA A 429 3.27 -2.38 -24.85
C ALA A 429 2.45 -2.81 -26.07
N LEU A 430 1.41 -3.61 -25.81
CA LEU A 430 0.45 -4.05 -26.81
C LEU A 430 -0.31 -2.87 -27.42
N THR A 431 -0.20 -2.74 -28.75
CA THR A 431 -0.96 -1.78 -29.56
C THR A 431 -2.24 -2.37 -30.18
N SER A 432 -2.38 -3.70 -30.21
CA SER A 432 -3.54 -4.40 -30.79
C SER A 432 -4.84 -4.14 -30.00
N PRO A 433 -6.01 -4.03 -30.65
CA PRO A 433 -7.33 -3.94 -30.01
C PRO A 433 -7.88 -5.29 -29.51
N MET A 434 -7.07 -6.37 -29.47
CA MET A 434 -7.52 -7.71 -29.05
C MET A 434 -6.93 -8.15 -27.69
N GLN A 435 -6.68 -7.20 -26.78
CA GLN A 435 -6.02 -7.43 -25.50
C GLN A 435 -6.80 -8.37 -24.58
N GLY A 436 -8.13 -8.17 -24.51
CA GLY A 436 -9.02 -9.01 -23.69
C GLY A 436 -9.14 -10.43 -24.22
N SER A 437 -9.13 -10.60 -25.54
CA SER A 437 -9.19 -11.89 -26.21
C SER A 437 -7.92 -12.71 -25.98
N GLU A 438 -6.74 -12.07 -26.01
CA GLU A 438 -5.46 -12.71 -25.69
C GLU A 438 -5.36 -13.10 -24.20
N LEU A 439 -5.82 -12.24 -23.28
CA LEU A 439 -5.88 -12.51 -21.84
C LEU A 439 -6.90 -13.58 -21.42
N LEU A 440 -7.89 -13.86 -22.28
CA LEU A 440 -8.86 -14.94 -22.09
C LEU A 440 -8.29 -16.31 -22.46
N GLU A 441 -7.43 -16.36 -23.48
CA GLU A 441 -6.91 -17.59 -24.07
C GLU A 441 -5.73 -18.18 -23.28
N GLY A 442 -4.80 -17.33 -22.85
CA GLY A 442 -3.76 -17.67 -21.89
C GLY A 442 -4.06 -16.98 -20.57
N GLU A 443 -3.87 -17.65 -19.42
CA GLU A 443 -4.06 -16.98 -18.13
C GLU A 443 -3.11 -15.78 -17.91
N THR A 444 -2.21 -15.57 -18.85
CA THR A 444 -1.22 -14.49 -19.01
C THR A 444 -1.09 -14.11 -20.49
N LEU A 445 -0.49 -12.95 -20.77
CA LEU A 445 -0.17 -12.55 -22.13
C LEU A 445 1.00 -13.38 -22.69
N PRO A 446 1.05 -13.65 -24.02
CA PRO A 446 2.19 -14.29 -24.64
C PRO A 446 3.51 -13.55 -24.34
N PRO A 447 4.66 -14.24 -24.27
CA PRO A 447 5.96 -13.61 -24.04
C PRO A 447 6.21 -12.42 -24.98
N GLY A 448 6.67 -11.29 -24.42
CA GLY A 448 6.92 -10.05 -25.16
C GLY A 448 5.68 -9.16 -25.37
N LYS A 449 4.51 -9.55 -24.87
CA LYS A 449 3.28 -8.75 -24.92
C LYS A 449 2.89 -8.28 -23.52
N ARG A 450 2.85 -6.96 -23.29
CA ARG A 450 2.45 -6.36 -21.99
C ARG A 450 1.47 -5.22 -22.17
N LEU A 451 0.66 -4.93 -21.15
CA LEU A 451 -0.25 -3.79 -21.12
C LEU A 451 0.51 -2.51 -20.75
N TYR A 452 0.16 -1.40 -21.41
CA TYR A 452 0.78 -0.11 -21.10
C TYR A 452 0.29 0.41 -19.74
N SER A 453 1.23 0.64 -18.82
CA SER A 453 1.00 1.36 -17.57
C SER A 453 2.21 2.28 -17.32
N PRO A 454 2.13 3.58 -17.66
CA PRO A 454 3.25 4.49 -17.53
C PRO A 454 3.66 4.68 -16.06
N LYS A 455 4.85 5.25 -15.83
CA LYS A 455 5.20 5.77 -14.50
C LYS A 455 4.43 7.05 -14.22
N LEU A 456 4.17 7.34 -12.95
CA LEU A 456 3.33 8.47 -12.58
C LEU A 456 3.88 9.82 -13.04
N LEU A 457 5.19 10.04 -12.85
CA LEU A 457 5.85 11.29 -13.22
C LEU A 457 5.93 11.51 -14.75
N ASP A 458 5.82 10.43 -15.54
CA ASP A 458 5.75 10.51 -17.01
C ASP A 458 4.30 10.74 -17.48
N ALA A 459 3.32 10.28 -16.71
CA ALA A 459 1.90 10.33 -17.04
C ALA A 459 1.23 11.67 -16.72
N TRP A 460 1.70 12.33 -15.65
CA TRP A 460 1.11 13.55 -15.11
C TRP A 460 2.18 14.53 -14.63
N GLY A 461 2.03 15.80 -15.00
CA GLY A 461 2.85 16.88 -14.46
C GLY A 461 2.33 17.40 -13.12
N ASP A 462 3.15 18.26 -12.50
CA ASP A 462 2.80 18.93 -11.25
C ASP A 462 1.46 19.65 -11.37
N THR A 463 0.58 19.39 -10.40
CA THR A 463 -0.74 19.99 -10.36
C THR A 463 -0.84 20.92 -9.16
N PRO A 464 -0.90 22.25 -9.37
CA PRO A 464 -1.08 23.17 -8.28
C PRO A 464 -2.44 22.94 -7.63
N TYR A 465 -2.48 23.06 -6.30
CA TYR A 465 -3.70 22.89 -5.55
C TYR A 465 -4.30 24.23 -5.15
N GLU A 466 -5.62 24.25 -5.06
CA GLU A 466 -6.34 25.35 -4.43
C GLU A 466 -5.97 25.45 -2.94
N PRO A 467 -6.01 26.66 -2.36
CA PRO A 467 -5.85 26.86 -0.92
C PRO A 467 -6.77 25.94 -0.13
N ILE A 468 -6.25 25.38 0.96
CA ILE A 468 -6.97 24.41 1.77
C ILE A 468 -7.69 25.16 2.87
N SER A 469 -8.99 24.91 3.03
CA SER A 469 -9.72 25.39 4.20
C SER A 469 -9.07 24.82 5.46
N ARG A 470 -8.75 25.67 6.43
CA ARG A 470 -8.08 25.33 7.70
C ARG A 470 -9.08 25.11 8.84
N GLU A 471 -10.34 24.82 8.52
CA GLU A 471 -11.37 24.60 9.52
C GLU A 471 -11.24 23.24 10.23
N ASP A 472 -11.30 23.28 11.57
CA ASP A 472 -11.44 22.07 12.38
C ASP A 472 -12.81 21.41 12.10
N TRP A 473 -12.79 20.15 11.68
CA TRP A 473 -13.98 19.38 11.34
C TRP A 473 -14.70 18.82 12.58
N LEU A 474 -14.07 18.77 13.75
CA LEU A 474 -14.70 18.27 14.98
C LEU A 474 -15.77 19.26 15.47
N LYS A 475 -17.03 19.00 15.10
CA LYS A 475 -18.17 19.85 15.44
C LYS A 475 -19.13 19.22 16.43
N ASP A 476 -19.30 17.90 16.35
CA ASP A 476 -20.28 17.13 17.11
C ASP A 476 -19.71 15.75 17.49
N HIS A 477 -20.56 14.89 18.06
CA HIS A 477 -20.19 13.59 18.61
C HIS A 477 -20.11 12.47 17.55
N SER A 478 -20.48 12.71 16.29
CA SER A 478 -20.61 11.66 15.26
C SER A 478 -19.32 10.89 15.00
N ALA A 479 -18.15 11.53 15.16
CA ALA A 479 -16.88 10.86 14.98
C ALA A 479 -16.56 9.84 16.08
N LEU A 480 -17.21 9.93 17.25
CA LEU A 480 -17.03 8.98 18.35
C LEU A 480 -17.59 7.60 18.03
N ASP A 481 -18.64 7.51 17.20
CA ASP A 481 -19.19 6.23 16.71
C ASP A 481 -18.13 5.42 15.94
N GLY A 482 -17.15 6.12 15.36
CA GLY A 482 -15.99 5.56 14.70
C GLY A 482 -14.93 5.00 15.66
N ILE A 483 -14.96 5.24 16.96
CA ILE A 483 -13.92 4.76 17.88
C ILE A 483 -14.26 3.34 18.32
N SER A 484 -13.82 2.36 17.53
CA SER A 484 -14.08 0.94 17.81
C SER A 484 -12.98 0.04 17.27
N ALA A 485 -12.86 -1.15 17.89
CA ALA A 485 -11.84 -2.12 17.56
C ALA A 485 -11.90 -2.52 16.06
N PRO A 486 -10.79 -2.40 15.31
CA PRO A 486 -10.76 -2.74 13.90
C PRO A 486 -10.86 -4.26 13.73
N GLN A 487 -11.66 -4.71 12.76
CA GLN A 487 -11.96 -6.12 12.53
C GLN A 487 -11.39 -6.59 11.18
N PRO A 488 -10.66 -7.72 11.15
CA PRO A 488 -10.17 -8.27 9.90
C PRO A 488 -11.34 -8.79 9.07
N PRO A 489 -11.30 -8.65 7.74
CA PRO A 489 -12.36 -9.15 6.87
C PRO A 489 -12.36 -10.68 6.83
N TYR A 490 -13.55 -11.27 6.68
CA TYR A 490 -13.69 -12.72 6.46
C TYR A 490 -13.30 -13.15 5.04
N LEU A 491 -13.31 -12.24 4.07
CA LEU A 491 -12.77 -12.50 2.74
C LEU A 491 -11.65 -11.50 2.53
N CYS A 492 -10.42 -12.01 2.53
CA CYS A 492 -9.21 -11.22 2.43
C CYS A 492 -8.44 -11.51 1.15
N ASP A 493 -8.47 -12.74 0.60
CA ASP A 493 -7.92 -13.01 -0.73
C ASP A 493 -8.77 -12.33 -1.80
N ILE A 494 -8.12 -11.53 -2.66
CA ILE A 494 -8.74 -10.86 -3.81
C ILE A 494 -8.05 -11.22 -5.12
N SER A 495 -7.12 -12.18 -5.11
CA SER A 495 -6.26 -12.54 -6.25
C SER A 495 -7.06 -12.79 -7.53
N ARG A 496 -8.11 -13.60 -7.43
CA ARG A 496 -8.99 -13.93 -8.58
C ARG A 496 -9.90 -12.78 -8.96
N GLU A 497 -10.49 -12.09 -7.98
CA GLU A 497 -11.40 -10.98 -8.23
C GLU A 497 -10.68 -9.78 -8.88
N HIS A 498 -9.44 -9.52 -8.48
CA HIS A 498 -8.59 -8.53 -9.13
C HIS A 498 -8.30 -8.91 -10.59
N ARG A 499 -7.90 -10.16 -10.82
CA ARG A 499 -7.62 -10.69 -12.16
C ARG A 499 -8.85 -10.64 -13.08
N ASP A 500 -10.00 -11.10 -12.60
CA ASP A 500 -11.26 -11.06 -13.34
C ASP A 500 -11.65 -9.61 -13.68
N GLY A 501 -11.30 -8.67 -12.79
CA GLY A 501 -11.41 -7.25 -13.04
C GLY A 501 -10.60 -6.79 -14.25
N ILE A 502 -9.28 -7.01 -14.23
CA ILE A 502 -8.39 -6.64 -15.35
C ILE A 502 -8.92 -7.20 -16.68
N LEU A 503 -9.30 -8.48 -16.67
CA LEU A 503 -9.83 -9.18 -17.84
C LEU A 503 -11.13 -8.54 -18.36
N LYS A 504 -12.07 -8.20 -17.47
CA LYS A 504 -13.33 -7.56 -17.84
C LYS A 504 -13.09 -6.21 -18.51
N THR A 505 -12.18 -5.39 -17.97
CA THR A 505 -11.86 -4.09 -18.57
C THR A 505 -11.16 -4.24 -19.92
N ALA A 506 -10.25 -5.22 -20.08
CA ALA A 506 -9.64 -5.51 -21.37
C ALA A 506 -10.68 -5.97 -22.42
N LEU A 507 -11.65 -6.80 -22.06
CA LEU A 507 -12.72 -7.23 -22.98
C LEU A 507 -13.67 -6.12 -23.40
N VAL A 508 -13.97 -5.20 -22.49
CA VAL A 508 -14.76 -4.00 -22.78
C VAL A 508 -14.02 -3.11 -23.79
N HIS A 509 -12.70 -3.00 -23.68
CA HIS A 509 -11.86 -2.29 -24.65
C HIS A 509 -11.90 -2.94 -26.03
N ASP A 510 -11.69 -4.26 -26.10
CA ASP A 510 -11.75 -5.02 -27.36
C ASP A 510 -13.09 -4.77 -28.10
N ALA A 511 -14.21 -4.83 -27.37
CA ALA A 511 -15.53 -4.61 -27.94
C ALA A 511 -15.72 -3.19 -28.51
N ALA A 512 -15.18 -2.17 -27.85
CA ALA A 512 -15.25 -0.78 -28.31
C ALA A 512 -14.34 -0.51 -29.53
N GLY A 513 -13.18 -1.15 -29.59
CA GLY A 513 -12.29 -1.08 -30.76
C GLY A 513 -12.93 -1.69 -32.01
N ASP A 514 -13.66 -2.79 -31.84
CA ASP A 514 -14.39 -3.49 -32.90
C ASP A 514 -15.54 -2.65 -33.50
N GLU A 515 -16.20 -1.82 -32.69
CA GLU A 515 -17.25 -0.91 -33.17
C GLU A 515 -16.70 0.26 -33.99
N ASN A 516 -15.58 0.84 -33.56
CA ASN A 516 -14.92 1.92 -34.31
C ASN A 516 -14.37 1.44 -35.67
N HIS A 517 -13.85 0.21 -35.76
CA HIS A 517 -13.41 -0.38 -37.04
C HIS A 517 -14.55 -0.72 -38.01
N ARG A 518 -15.80 -0.81 -37.52
CA ARG A 518 -16.98 -1.05 -38.39
C ARG A 518 -17.62 0.23 -38.91
N GLN A 519 -17.25 1.40 -38.37
CA GLN A 519 -17.80 2.71 -38.76
C GLN A 519 -16.89 3.48 -39.75
N THR A 520 -15.64 3.05 -39.91
CA THR A 520 -14.68 3.52 -40.93
C THR A 520 -14.67 2.58 -42.13
#